data_AF-A0A9P8AYE1-F1
#
_entry.id   AF-A0A9P8AYE1-F1
#
_cell.length_a   1.000
_cell.length_b   1.000
_cell.length_c   1.000
_cell.angle_alpha   90.00
_cell.angle_beta   90.00
_cell.angle_gamma   90.00
#
_symmetry.space_group_name_H-M   'P 1'
#
loop_
_entity.id
_entity.type
_entity.pdbx_description
1 polymer ?
#
loop_
_entity_poly.entity_id
_entity_poly.type
_entity_poly.pdbx_seq_one_letter_code
_entity_poly.pdbx_strand_id
1 'polypeptide(L)'
;MTLPSSLYQHLITKLVVVLDLVQQSEGITTPQAKQALLHATNDFRNAVATAKRLALDLPGGELVVREQDEIIMMLTQLRDGKRRQLHRFFVAAEDDNMDLDSAASTP
;
A
#
# COMPACT_ATOMS: atom_id res chain seq x y z
N MET A 1 -10.60 2.66 3.69
CA MET A 1 -10.20 2.08 2.39
C MET A 1 -10.41 0.58 2.47
N THR A 2 -11.43 0.04 1.80
CA THR A 2 -11.63 -1.41 1.70
C THR A 2 -10.81 -1.92 0.52
N LEU A 3 -9.86 -2.82 0.79
CA LEU A 3 -9.05 -3.43 -0.26
C LEU A 3 -9.94 -4.30 -1.16
N PRO A 4 -9.84 -4.22 -2.50
CA PRO A 4 -10.63 -5.01 -3.44
C PRO A 4 -10.13 -6.46 -3.51
N SER A 5 -10.19 -7.15 -2.36
CA SER A 5 -9.65 -8.50 -2.15
C SER A 5 -10.28 -9.54 -3.06
N SER A 6 -11.56 -9.31 -3.44
CA SER A 6 -12.26 -10.15 -4.40
C SER A 6 -11.55 -10.18 -5.75
N LEU A 7 -11.06 -9.05 -6.27
CA LEU A 7 -10.34 -9.02 -7.57
C LEU A 7 -9.12 -9.95 -7.55
N TYR A 8 -8.31 -9.88 -6.49
CA TYR A 8 -7.11 -10.70 -6.36
C TYR A 8 -7.44 -12.19 -6.18
N GLN A 9 -8.51 -12.53 -5.45
CA GLN A 9 -8.99 -13.91 -5.32
C GLN A 9 -9.42 -14.50 -6.68
N HIS A 10 -10.08 -13.70 -7.53
CA HIS A 10 -10.54 -14.16 -8.85
C HIS A 10 -9.41 -14.34 -9.87
N LEU A 11 -8.20 -13.80 -9.64
CA LEU A 11 -7.06 -13.99 -10.55
C LEU A 11 -6.69 -15.46 -10.70
N ILE A 12 -6.65 -16.20 -9.58
CA ILE A 12 -6.33 -17.63 -9.60
C ILE A 12 -7.39 -18.40 -10.37
N THR A 13 -8.67 -18.13 -10.13
CA THR A 13 -9.77 -18.77 -10.85
C THR A 13 -9.68 -18.53 -12.36
N LYS A 14 -9.40 -17.28 -12.79
CA LYS A 14 -9.21 -16.95 -14.21
C LYS A 14 -8.00 -17.65 -14.83
N LEU A 15 -6.90 -17.79 -14.08
CA LEU A 15 -5.73 -18.55 -14.54
C LEU A 15 -6.05 -20.04 -14.70
N VAL A 16 -6.78 -20.64 -13.75
CA VAL A 16 -7.23 -22.03 -13.83
C VAL A 16 -8.05 -22.25 -15.10
N VAL A 17 -8.99 -21.36 -15.42
CA VAL A 17 -9.76 -21.44 -16.67
C VAL A 17 -8.87 -21.44 -17.92
N VAL A 18 -7.82 -20.60 -17.95
CA VAL A 18 -6.86 -20.59 -19.07
C VAL A 18 -6.12 -21.93 -19.15
N LEU A 19 -5.66 -22.46 -18.02
CA LEU A 19 -4.92 -23.73 -17.97
C LEU A 19 -5.79 -24.91 -18.37
N ASP A 20 -7.05 -24.96 -17.92
CA ASP A 20 -8.01 -26.00 -18.28
C ASP A 20 -8.26 -26.02 -19.79
N LEU A 21 -8.44 -24.84 -20.40
CA LEU A 21 -8.62 -24.72 -21.85
C LEU A 21 -7.38 -25.17 -22.65
N VAL A 22 -6.18 -24.95 -22.12
CA VAL A 22 -4.93 -25.43 -22.74
C VAL A 22 -4.81 -26.95 -22.64
N GLN A 23 -5.31 -27.55 -21.56
CA GLN A 23 -5.21 -28.99 -21.31
C GLN A 23 -6.30 -29.82 -22.00
N GLN A 24 -7.39 -29.20 -22.48
CA GLN A 24 -8.42 -29.91 -23.23
C GLN A 24 -7.86 -30.58 -24.49
N SER A 25 -8.25 -31.82 -24.75
CA SER A 25 -7.75 -32.63 -25.87
C SER A 25 -8.08 -32.06 -27.25
N GLU A 26 -9.16 -31.28 -27.35
CA GLU A 26 -9.52 -30.50 -28.54
C GLU A 26 -8.74 -29.17 -28.64
N GLY A 27 -8.11 -28.74 -27.55
CA GLY A 27 -7.11 -27.66 -27.46
C GLY A 27 -7.32 -26.50 -28.41
N ILE A 28 -6.31 -26.21 -29.23
CA ILE A 28 -6.36 -25.19 -30.29
C ILE A 28 -6.69 -25.78 -31.67
N THR A 29 -7.27 -26.98 -31.71
CA THR A 29 -7.53 -27.68 -32.99
C THR A 29 -8.79 -27.19 -33.68
N THR A 30 -9.78 -26.72 -32.92
CA THR A 30 -11.00 -26.11 -33.45
C THR A 30 -10.95 -24.58 -33.37
N PRO A 31 -11.56 -23.84 -34.32
CA PRO A 31 -11.67 -22.38 -34.24
C PRO A 31 -12.36 -21.90 -32.96
N GLN A 32 -13.37 -22.63 -32.49
CA GLN A 32 -14.12 -22.33 -31.27
C GLN A 32 -13.23 -22.42 -30.04
N ALA A 33 -12.41 -23.46 -29.94
CA ALA A 33 -11.52 -23.64 -28.80
C ALA A 33 -10.36 -22.63 -28.82
N LYS A 34 -9.84 -22.26 -30.01
CA LYS A 34 -8.92 -21.10 -30.15
C LYS A 34 -9.56 -19.80 -29.65
N GLN A 35 -10.81 -19.55 -30.02
CA GLN A 35 -11.52 -18.33 -29.62
C GLN A 35 -11.77 -18.30 -28.10
N ALA A 36 -12.16 -19.44 -27.51
CA ALA A 36 -12.34 -19.57 -26.07
C ALA A 36 -11.04 -19.30 -25.31
N LEU A 37 -9.92 -19.87 -25.77
CA LEU A 37 -8.60 -19.64 -25.17
C LEU A 37 -8.16 -18.18 -25.29
N LEU A 38 -8.34 -17.55 -26.46
CA LEU A 38 -8.05 -16.13 -26.64
C LEU A 38 -8.88 -15.25 -25.72
N HIS A 39 -10.18 -15.55 -25.58
CA HIS A 39 -11.06 -14.81 -24.68
C HIS A 39 -10.62 -14.96 -23.22
N ALA A 40 -10.41 -16.18 -22.73
CA ALA A 40 -9.96 -16.44 -21.36
C ALA A 40 -8.60 -15.79 -21.06
N THR A 41 -7.67 -15.84 -22.01
CA THR A 41 -6.34 -15.23 -21.86
C THR A 41 -6.43 -13.70 -21.79
N ASN A 42 -7.25 -13.09 -22.64
CA ASN A 42 -7.47 -11.64 -22.61
C ASN A 42 -8.16 -11.21 -21.32
N ASP A 43 -9.18 -11.95 -20.87
CA ASP A 43 -9.87 -11.68 -19.61
C ASP A 43 -8.91 -11.76 -18.41
N PHE A 44 -8.08 -12.81 -18.34
CA PHE A 44 -7.04 -12.93 -17.31
C PHE A 44 -6.04 -11.77 -17.37
N ARG A 45 -5.52 -11.44 -18.57
CA ARG A 45 -4.58 -10.32 -18.76
C ARG A 45 -5.17 -8.99 -18.28
N ASN A 46 -6.43 -8.73 -18.62
CA ASN A 46 -7.13 -7.50 -18.24
C ASN A 46 -7.37 -7.44 -16.72
N ALA A 47 -7.70 -8.57 -16.10
CA ALA A 47 -7.85 -8.66 -14.65
C ALA A 47 -6.52 -8.39 -13.92
N VAL A 48 -5.41 -8.96 -14.41
CA VAL A 48 -4.06 -8.71 -13.87
C VAL A 48 -3.66 -7.24 -14.03
N ALA A 49 -3.88 -6.65 -15.21
CA ALA A 49 -3.59 -5.24 -15.44
C ALA A 49 -4.38 -4.32 -14.49
N THR A 50 -5.66 -4.63 -14.28
CA THR A 50 -6.52 -3.91 -13.34
C THR A 50 -6.04 -4.05 -11.91
N ALA A 51 -5.68 -5.27 -11.48
CA ALA A 51 -5.14 -5.54 -10.16
C ALA A 51 -3.83 -4.79 -9.93
N LYS A 52 -2.91 -4.81 -10.91
CA LYS A 52 -1.65 -4.07 -10.83
C LYS A 52 -1.87 -2.56 -10.72
N ARG A 53 -2.77 -2.00 -11.52
CA ARG A 53 -3.11 -0.56 -11.43
C ARG A 53 -3.65 -0.22 -10.03
N LEU A 54 -4.59 -1.01 -9.52
CA LEU A 54 -5.14 -0.80 -8.18
C LEU A 54 -4.08 -0.92 -7.09
N ALA A 55 -3.13 -1.84 -7.22
CA ALA A 55 -2.00 -1.96 -6.29
C ALA A 55 -1.12 -0.69 -6.32
N LEU A 56 -0.80 -0.18 -7.51
CA LEU A 56 0.01 1.03 -7.68
C LEU A 56 -0.71 2.32 -7.26
N ASP A 57 -2.04 2.35 -7.35
CA ASP A 57 -2.87 3.47 -6.90
C ASP A 57 -2.97 3.54 -5.35
N LEU A 58 -2.53 2.50 -4.62
CA LEU A 58 -2.45 2.56 -3.16
C LEU A 58 -1.28 3.44 -2.71
N PRO A 59 -1.42 4.21 -1.61
CA PRO A 59 -0.30 4.97 -1.05
C PRO A 59 0.89 4.05 -0.75
N GLY A 60 2.03 4.31 -1.39
CA GLY A 60 3.24 3.48 -1.27
C GLY A 60 3.18 2.17 -2.06
N GLY A 61 2.18 1.98 -2.92
CA GLY A 61 2.03 0.79 -3.76
C GLY A 61 3.10 0.66 -4.85
N GLU A 62 3.77 1.75 -5.19
CA GLU A 62 4.96 1.80 -6.03
C GLU A 62 6.23 1.33 -5.33
N LEU A 63 6.23 1.32 -4.00
CA LEU A 63 7.38 1.01 -3.17
C LEU A 63 7.40 -0.48 -2.84
N VAL A 64 8.60 -1.07 -2.88
CA VAL A 64 8.76 -2.41 -2.29
C VAL A 64 8.66 -2.35 -0.77
N VAL A 65 8.30 -3.46 -0.13
CA VAL A 65 8.11 -3.53 1.33
C VAL A 65 9.30 -2.94 2.09
N ARG A 66 10.53 -3.23 1.65
CA ARG A 66 11.74 -2.70 2.28
C ARG A 66 11.81 -1.17 2.24
N GLU A 67 11.46 -0.55 1.12
CA GLU A 67 11.44 0.91 0.98
C GLU A 67 10.36 1.53 1.87
N GLN A 68 9.20 0.86 2.00
CA GLN A 68 8.15 1.29 2.92
C GLN A 68 8.63 1.23 4.38
N ASP A 69 9.32 0.17 4.78
CA ASP A 69 9.89 0.03 6.13
C ASP A 69 10.92 1.12 6.44
N GLU A 70 11.81 1.43 5.48
CA GLU A 70 12.80 2.50 5.59
C GLU A 70 12.13 3.87 5.79
N ILE A 71 11.08 4.16 5.02
CA ILE A 71 10.30 5.40 5.13
C ILE A 71 9.57 5.47 6.48
N ILE A 72 8.93 4.38 6.90
CA ILE A 72 8.24 4.30 8.20
C ILE A 72 9.21 4.58 9.34
N MET A 73 10.41 4.01 9.28
CA MET A 73 11.46 4.26 10.27
C MET A 73 11.86 5.74 10.28
N MET A 74 12.15 6.32 9.12
CA MET A 74 12.54 7.74 9.01
C MET A 74 11.43 8.68 9.55
N LEU A 75 10.18 8.46 9.14
CA LEU A 75 9.04 9.26 9.58
C LEU A 75 8.79 9.12 11.09
N THR A 76 8.98 7.93 11.63
CA THR A 76 8.89 7.66 13.07
C THR A 76 9.95 8.45 13.84
N GLN A 77 11.21 8.41 13.40
CA GLN A 77 12.29 9.17 14.01
C GLN A 77 12.04 10.68 13.97
N LEU A 78 11.56 11.21 12.84
CA LEU A 78 11.22 12.63 12.70
C LEU A 78 10.09 13.04 13.64
N ARG A 79 9.01 12.24 13.71
CA ARG A 79 7.90 12.48 14.63
C ARG A 79 8.38 12.53 16.08
N ASP A 80 9.18 11.56 16.48
CA ASP A 80 9.65 11.45 17.86
C ASP A 80 10.66 12.56 18.20
N GLY A 81 11.50 12.96 17.24
CA GLY A 81 12.37 14.13 17.34
C GLY A 81 11.58 15.43 17.55
N LYS A 82 10.53 15.66 16.75
CA LYS A 82 9.64 16.82 16.92
C LYS A 82 8.93 16.82 18.27
N ARG A 83 8.44 15.66 18.73
CA ARG A 83 7.82 15.55 20.07
C ARG A 83 8.80 15.96 21.18
N ARG A 84 10.05 15.50 21.12
CA ARG A 84 11.08 15.92 22.09
C ARG A 84 11.41 17.40 22.03
N GLN A 85 11.47 17.99 20.83
CA GLN A 85 11.70 19.43 20.67
C GLN A 85 10.55 20.24 21.28
N LEU A 86 9.30 19.87 20.98
CA LEU A 86 8.12 20.51 21.55
C LEU A 86 8.11 20.40 23.07
N HIS A 87 8.39 19.21 23.62
CA HIS A 87 8.45 19.02 25.07
C HIS A 87 9.50 19.93 25.73
N ARG A 88 10.70 20.02 25.14
CA ARG A 88 11.74 20.94 25.63
C ARG A 88 11.32 22.41 25.56
N PHE A 89 10.61 22.79 24.50
CA PHE A 89 10.09 24.16 24.36
C PHE A 89 9.05 24.47 25.44
N PHE A 90 8.11 23.55 25.70
CA PHE A 90 7.12 23.72 26.77
C PHE A 90 7.79 23.83 28.15
N VAL A 91 8.74 22.94 28.46
CA VAL A 91 9.48 23.00 29.74
C VAL A 91 10.24 24.32 29.89
N ALA A 92 10.94 24.77 28.84
CA ALA A 92 11.65 26.05 28.88
C ALA A 92 10.71 27.26 29.06
N ALA A 93 9.52 27.22 28.45
CA ALA A 93 8.51 28.28 28.61
C ALA A 93 7.88 28.30 30.02
N GLU A 94 7.75 27.14 30.69
CA GLU A 94 7.30 27.06 32.08
C GLU A 94 8.36 27.57 33.07
N ASP A 95 9.64 27.27 32.82
CA ASP A 95 10.78 27.73 33.63
C ASP A 95 10.94 29.26 33.57
N ASP A 96 10.87 29.84 32.35
CA ASP A 96 10.93 31.29 32.13
C ASP A 96 9.73 32.02 32.79
N ASN A 97 8.55 31.38 32.84
CA ASN A 97 7.39 31.92 33.55
C ASN A 97 7.53 31.84 35.08
N MET A 98 8.25 30.83 35.60
CA MET A 98 8.49 30.66 37.04
C MET A 98 9.52 31.66 37.59
N ASP A 99 10.52 32.02 36.78
CA ASP A 99 11.51 33.05 37.10
C ASP A 99 10.90 34.46 37.12
N LEU A 100 9.94 34.74 36.23
CA LEU A 100 9.21 36.02 36.19
C LEU A 100 8.31 36.24 37.42
N ASP A 101 7.61 35.20 37.89
CA ASP A 101 6.78 35.28 39.11
C ASP A 101 7.63 35.40 40.40
N SER A 102 8.83 34.83 40.41
CA SER A 102 9.79 34.99 41.53
C SER A 102 10.40 36.39 41.59
N ALA A 103 10.73 36.99 40.45
CA ALA A 103 11.23 38.36 40.37
C ALA A 103 10.16 39.42 40.70
N ALA A 104 8.88 39.11 40.48
CA ALA A 104 7.75 39.98 40.86
C ALA A 104 7.38 39.89 42.36
N SER A 105 7.88 38.89 43.08
CA SER A 105 7.53 38.63 44.50
C SER A 105 8.59 39.08 45.52
N THR A 106 9.70 39.67 45.08
CA THR A 106 10.66 40.32 45.99
C THR A 106 10.23 41.77 46.28
N PRO A 107 10.00 42.15 47.56
CA PRO A 107 9.50 43.47 47.96
C PRO A 107 10.54 44.60 47.90
#